data_AF-A0A9E3BT25-F1
#
_entry.id   AF-A0A9E3BT25-F1
#
_cell.length_a   1.000
_cell.length_b   1.000
_cell.length_c   1.000
_cell.angle_alpha   90.00
_cell.angle_beta   90.00
_cell.angle_gamma   90.00
#
_symmetry.space_group_name_H-M   'P 1'
#
loop_
_entity.id
_entity.type
_entity.pdbx_description
1 polymer ?
#
loop_
_entity_poly.entity_id
_entity_poly.type
_entity_poly.pdbx_seq_one_letter_code
_entity_poly.pdbx_strand_id
1 'polypeptide(L)' 'LEDVVRAYVDQQLWGTPDQILRKLEARRAAVGDVGVLCAFRYGGSPFEVSERSMRLFAAEVLPVARAWQSPPEQRQAAE' A
#
# COMPACT_ATOMS: atom_id res chain seq x y z
N LEU A 1 6.94 12.53 22.50
CA LEU A 1 6.88 11.09 22.14
C LEU A 1 5.66 10.80 21.29
N GLU A 2 4.47 11.23 21.71
CA GLU A 2 3.21 11.01 20.98
C GLU A 2 3.24 11.54 19.54
N ASP A 3 3.75 12.75 19.32
CA ASP A 3 3.88 13.33 17.97
C ASP A 3 4.81 12.54 17.06
N VAL A 4 5.89 11.99 17.62
CA VAL A 4 6.86 11.16 16.88
C VAL A 4 6.23 9.84 16.48
N VAL A 5 5.45 9.22 17.38
CA VAL A 5 4.69 8.00 17.10
C VAL A 5 3.63 8.26 16.02
N ARG A 6 2.90 9.37 16.13
CA ARG A 6 1.90 9.77 15.14
C ARG A 6 2.55 9.96 13.77
N ALA A 7 3.64 10.73 13.69
CA ALA A 7 4.36 10.95 12.45
C ALA A 7 4.84 9.63 11.82
N TYR A 8 5.36 8.70 12.63
CA TYR A 8 5.77 7.38 12.15
C TYR A 8 4.60 6.58 11.55
N VAL A 9 3.45 6.56 12.23
CA VAL A 9 2.23 5.86 11.77
C VAL A 9 1.68 6.51 10.50
N ASP A 10 1.69 7.85 10.42
CA ASP A 10 1.17 8.60 9.28
C ASP A 10 2.02 8.42 8.00
N GLN A 11 3.30 8.08 8.13
CA GLN A 11 4.13 7.70 6.98
C GLN A 11 3.71 6.35 6.37
N GLN A 12 2.98 5.51 7.12
CA GLN A 12 2.52 4.21 6.63
C GLN A 12 1.18 4.32 5.88
N LEU A 13 1.00 3.42 4.92
CA LEU A 13 -0.25 3.24 4.19
C LEU A 13 -1.22 2.42 5.04
N TRP A 14 -1.94 3.07 5.96
CA TRP A 14 -2.98 2.43 6.78
C TRP A 14 -4.34 3.14 6.63
N GLY A 15 -5.43 2.39 6.83
CA GLY A 15 -6.81 2.89 6.76
C GLY A 15 -7.75 1.91 6.05
N THR A 16 -8.89 2.44 5.61
CA THR A 16 -9.85 1.75 4.73
C THR A 16 -9.26 1.53 3.32
N PRO A 17 -9.83 0.61 2.52
CA PRO A 17 -9.40 0.39 1.12
C PRO A 17 -9.32 1.69 0.30
N ASP A 18 -10.34 2.54 0.37
CA ASP A 18 -10.36 3.84 -0.33
C ASP A 18 -9.23 4.77 0.12
N GLN A 19 -8.95 4.84 1.43
CA GLN A 19 -7.85 5.65 1.95
C GLN A 19 -6.50 5.13 1.45
N ILE A 20 -6.32 3.81 1.40
CA ILE A 20 -5.09 3.21 0.87
C ILE A 20 -4.94 3.55 -0.62
N LEU A 21 -6.00 3.43 -1.42
CA LEU A 21 -5.97 3.77 -2.85
C LEU A 21 -5.59 5.23 -3.09
N ARG A 22 -6.21 6.18 -2.38
CA ARG A 22 -5.86 7.60 -2.48
C ARG A 22 -4.41 7.88 -2.12
N LYS A 23 -3.90 7.23 -1.07
CA LYS A 23 -2.49 7.37 -0.65
C LYS A 23 -1.53 6.74 -1.68
N LEU A 24 -1.91 5.62 -2.31
CA LEU A 24 -1.12 5.01 -3.39
C LEU A 24 -1.09 5.89 -4.64
N GLU A 25 -2.22 6.49 -5.01
CA GLU A 25 -2.32 7.44 -6.12
C GLU A 25 -1.42 8.68 -5.87
N ALA A 26 -1.49 9.25 -4.66
CA ALA A 26 -0.62 10.36 -4.27
C ALA A 26 0.88 9.98 -4.33
N ARG A 27 1.24 8.76 -3.90
CA ARG A 27 2.62 8.27 -4.04
C ARG A 27 3.03 8.12 -5.49
N ARG A 28 2.18 7.54 -6.34
CA ARG A 28 2.45 7.40 -7.78
C ARG A 28 2.66 8.76 -8.44
N ALA A 29 1.88 9.78 -8.08
CA ALA A 29 2.05 11.14 -8.58
C ALA A 29 3.40 11.76 -8.16
N ALA A 30 3.92 11.40 -6.98
CA ALA A 30 5.17 11.95 -6.45
C ALA A 30 6.42 11.22 -6.94
N VAL A 31 6.40 9.89 -7.08
CA VAL A 31 7.60 9.08 -7.38
C VAL A 31 7.51 8.21 -8.64
N GLY A 32 6.39 8.27 -9.37
CA GLY A 32 6.18 7.47 -10.58
C GLY A 32 5.68 6.06 -10.31
N ASP A 33 5.74 5.21 -11.35
CA ASP A 33 5.28 3.82 -11.29
C ASP A 33 6.34 2.92 -10.66
N VAL A 34 6.21 2.67 -9.36
CA VAL A 34 7.17 1.89 -8.57
C VAL A 34 6.50 0.69 -7.92
N GLY A 35 7.27 -0.36 -7.70
CA GLY A 35 6.83 -1.52 -6.92
C GLY A 35 6.49 -1.12 -5.47
N VAL A 36 5.45 -1.73 -4.92
CA VAL A 36 5.00 -1.51 -3.53
C VAL A 36 5.22 -2.76 -2.71
N LEU A 37 6.05 -2.66 -1.67
CA LEU A 37 6.21 -3.69 -0.66
C LEU A 37 5.17 -3.49 0.46
N CYS A 38 4.32 -4.51 0.68
CA CYS A 38 3.25 -4.46 1.67
C CYS A 38 3.58 -5.33 2.89
N ALA A 39 3.47 -4.78 4.10
CA ALA A 39 3.58 -5.50 5.35
C ALA A 39 2.22 -5.49 6.08
N PHE A 40 1.69 -6.67 6.42
CA PHE A 40 0.37 -6.80 7.06
C PHE A 40 0.44 -7.20 8.53
N ARG A 41 1.64 -7.58 9.01
CA ARG A 41 1.85 -8.04 10.38
C ARG A 41 3.00 -7.30 11.01
N TYR A 42 2.75 -6.74 12.18
CA TYR A 42 3.72 -6.00 12.98
C TYR A 42 3.84 -6.67 14.37
N GLY A 43 4.91 -6.37 15.10
CA GLY A 43 5.17 -6.95 16.43
C GLY A 43 3.96 -6.78 17.35
N GLY A 44 3.49 -7.88 17.95
CA GLY A 44 2.34 -7.91 18.84
C GLY A 44 0.96 -7.94 18.17
N SER A 45 0.87 -7.86 16.83
CA SER A 45 -0.42 -7.97 16.12
C SER A 45 -0.93 -9.42 16.16
N PRO A 46 -2.20 -9.65 16.56
CA PRO A 46 -2.82 -10.97 16.43
C PRO A 46 -2.82 -11.44 14.98
N PHE A 47 -2.66 -12.74 14.78
CA PHE A 47 -2.51 -13.32 13.44
C PHE A 47 -3.77 -13.11 12.62
N GLU A 48 -4.94 -13.36 13.20
CA GLU A 48 -6.25 -13.25 12.57
C GLU A 48 -6.55 -11.82 12.09
N VAL A 49 -6.08 -10.81 12.83
CA VAL A 49 -6.22 -9.40 12.42
C VAL A 49 -5.34 -9.11 11.21
N SER A 50 -4.10 -9.60 11.24
CA SER A 50 -3.13 -9.43 10.15
C SER A 50 -3.59 -10.13 8.88
N GLU A 51 -4.10 -11.36 9.00
CA GLU A 51 -4.63 -12.14 7.89
C GLU A 51 -5.87 -11.46 7.28
N ARG A 52 -6.80 -10.97 8.11
CA ARG A 52 -7.97 -10.25 7.62
C ARG A 52 -7.59 -8.99 6.83
N SER A 53 -6.60 -8.24 7.31
CA SER A 53 -6.08 -7.05 6.60
C SER A 53 -5.48 -7.42 5.24
N MET A 54 -4.66 -8.48 5.19
CA MET A 54 -4.06 -8.98 3.94
C MET A 54 -5.14 -9.44 2.94
N ARG A 55 -6.15 -10.19 3.40
CA ARG A 55 -7.25 -10.66 2.54
C ARG A 55 -8.09 -9.50 2.02
N LEU A 56 -8.40 -8.51 2.87
CA LEU A 56 -9.15 -7.32 2.46
C LEU A 56 -8.37 -6.50 1.42
N PHE A 57 -7.07 -6.29 1.64
CA PHE A 57 -6.22 -5.61 0.68
C PHE A 57 -6.18 -6.34 -0.67
N ALA A 58 -6.03 -7.67 -0.65
CA ALA A 58 -6.02 -8.49 -1.86
C ALA A 58 -7.35 -8.46 -2.62
N ALA A 59 -8.48 -8.37 -1.91
CA ALA A 59 -9.82 -8.34 -2.49
C ALA A 59 -10.18 -6.97 -3.06
N GLU A 60 -9.87 -5.88 -2.37
CA GLU A 60 -10.42 -4.55 -2.70
C GLU A 60 -9.38 -3.56 -3.24
N VAL A 61 -8.13 -3.64 -2.80
CA VAL A 61 -7.10 -2.66 -3.20
C VAL A 61 -6.28 -3.17 -4.38
N LEU A 62 -5.82 -4.42 -4.30
CA LEU A 62 -4.90 -4.99 -5.29
C LEU A 62 -5.46 -5.00 -6.72
N PRO A 63 -6.74 -5.34 -6.98
CA PRO A 63 -7.28 -5.33 -8.35
C PRO A 63 -7.29 -3.93 -8.96
N VAL A 64 -7.68 -2.92 -8.17
CA VAL A 64 -7.71 -1.52 -8.61
C VAL A 64 -6.30 -1.02 -8.89
N ALA A 65 -5.35 -1.27 -7.98
CA ALA A 65 -3.96 -0.86 -8.16
C ALA A 65 -3.29 -1.54 -9.39
N ARG A 66 -3.66 -2.78 -9.71
CA ARG A 66 -3.17 -3.47 -10.92
C ARG A 66 -3.74 -2.89 -12.22
N ALA A 67 -4.98 -2.42 -12.20
CA ALA A 67 -5.62 -1.78 -13.35
C ALA A 67 -4.96 -0.45 -13.74
N TRP A 68 -4.17 0.15 -12.84
CA TRP A 68 -3.40 1.36 -13.11
C TRP A 68 -2.14 1.13 -13.96
N GLN A 69 -1.68 -0.12 -14.10
CA GLN A 69 -0.45 -0.45 -14.83
C GLN A 69 -0.64 -0.25 -16.34
N SER A 70 0.31 0.45 -16.96
CA SER A 70 0.45 0.50 -18.42
C SER A 70 0.95 -0.84 -18.98
N PRO A 71 0.79 -1.07 -20.31
CA PRO A 71 1.22 -2.31 -20.96
C PRO A 71 2.69 -2.68 -20.67
N PRO A 72 3.05 -3.98 -20.78
CA PRO A 72 4.36 -4.51 -20.40
C PRO A 72 5.57 -3.79 -21.00
N GLU A 73 5.39 -3.15 -22.15
CA GLU A 73 6.43 -2.48 -22.95
C GLU A 73 7.16 -1.37 -22.18
N GLN A 74 6.53 -0.75 -21.17
CA GLN A 74 7.16 0.30 -20.37
C GLN A 74 8.01 -0.23 -19.19
N ARG A 75 7.95 -1.52 -18.85
CA ARG A 75 8.69 -2.09 -17.70
C ARG A 75 10.13 -2.47 -18.05
N GLN A 76 10.40 -2.80 -19.31
CA GLN A 76 11.71 -3.28 -19.76
C GLN A 76 12.76 -2.17 -19.97
N ALA A 77 12.34 -0.91 -20.02
CA ALA A 77 13.24 0.23 -20.23
C ALA A 77 13.86 0.79 -18.93
N ALA A 78 13.49 0.25 -17.76
CA ALA A 78 13.88 0.77 -16.46
C ALA A 78 14.68 -0.22 -15.58
N GLU A 79 15.03 -1.40 -16.11
CA GLU A 79 15.94 -2.36 -15.48
C GLU A 79 17.35 -2.30 -16.08
#